data_AF-A0A378JR97-F1
#
_entry.id   AF-A0A378JR97-F1
#
_cell.length_a   1.000
_cell.length_b   1.000
_cell.length_c   1.000
_cell.angle_alpha   90.00
_cell.angle_beta   90.00
_cell.angle_gamma   90.00
#
_symmetry.space_group_name_H-M   'P 1'
#
loop_
_entity.id
_entity.type
_entity.pdbx_description
1 polymer ?
#
loop_
_entity_poly.entity_id
_entity_poly.type
_entity_poly.pdbx_seq_one_letter_code
_entity_poly.pdbx_strand_id
1 'polypeptide(L)'
;MENLNSLLPYIKLRFNIDHPDLEECYAYGYECAKAEISEEENPYSINTAEYNQWQEGWWAGFYGEEPLFSFGASDSKEESKESIAAGSAANDQTYHPLYTGFITSLLRIGGALAATAVVGYQVIDLVA
;
A
#
# COMPACT_ATOMS: atom_id res chain seq x y z
N MET A 1 -10.41 -3.35 -37.29
CA MET A 1 -9.55 -2.32 -36.68
C MET A 1 -9.58 -2.57 -35.19
N GLU A 2 -8.48 -3.05 -34.63
CA GLU A 2 -8.35 -3.20 -33.19
C GLU A 2 -8.45 -1.81 -32.55
N ASN A 3 -9.33 -1.67 -31.56
CA ASN A 3 -9.67 -0.37 -30.98
C ASN A 3 -8.43 0.19 -30.26
N LEU A 4 -7.95 1.36 -30.66
CA LEU A 4 -6.77 2.01 -30.06
C LEU A 4 -6.93 2.19 -28.53
N ASN A 5 -8.18 2.32 -28.08
CA ASN A 5 -8.57 2.37 -26.66
C ASN A 5 -8.35 1.07 -25.88
N SER A 6 -8.33 -0.11 -26.53
CA SER A 6 -7.98 -1.38 -25.86
C SER A 6 -6.47 -1.63 -25.85
N LEU A 7 -5.73 -0.99 -26.76
CA LEU A 7 -4.30 -1.26 -26.97
C LEU A 7 -3.41 -0.34 -26.12
N LEU A 8 -3.85 0.90 -25.87
CA LEU A 8 -3.16 1.87 -25.00
C LEU A 8 -2.90 1.37 -23.57
N PRO A 9 -3.90 0.78 -22.86
CA PRO A 9 -3.67 0.23 -21.52
C PRO A 9 -2.62 -0.89 -21.52
N TYR A 10 -2.65 -1.76 -22.54
CA TYR A 10 -1.69 -2.84 -22.69
C TYR A 10 -0.27 -2.32 -22.92
N ILE A 11 -0.08 -1.35 -23.82
CA ILE A 11 1.23 -0.73 -24.05
C ILE A 11 1.73 -0.05 -22.78
N LYS A 12 0.87 0.70 -22.08
CA LYS A 12 1.26 1.39 -20.85
C LYS A 12 1.71 0.42 -19.77
N LEU A 13 0.99 -0.68 -19.57
CA LEU A 13 1.38 -1.72 -18.63
C LEU A 13 2.71 -2.36 -19.03
N ARG A 14 2.88 -2.70 -20.32
CA ARG A 14 4.12 -3.26 -20.85
C ARG A 14 5.31 -2.34 -20.58
N PHE A 15 5.14 -1.04 -20.84
CA PHE A 15 6.17 -0.04 -20.62
C PHE A 15 6.58 0.06 -19.15
N ASN A 16 5.61 0.05 -18.22
CA ASN A 16 5.92 0.07 -16.79
C ASN A 16 6.59 -1.22 -16.29
N ILE A 17 6.29 -2.38 -16.90
CA ILE A 17 6.96 -3.64 -16.56
C ILE A 17 8.40 -3.65 -17.10
N ASP A 18 8.60 -3.16 -18.32
CA ASP A 18 9.90 -3.16 -18.99
C ASP A 18 10.81 -2.01 -18.50
N HIS A 19 10.23 -0.97 -17.91
CA HIS A 19 10.92 0.20 -17.36
C HIS A 19 10.34 0.57 -15.99
N PRO A 20 10.59 -0.24 -14.95
CA PRO A 20 10.16 0.09 -13.60
C PRO A 20 10.86 1.39 -13.16
N ASP A 21 10.14 2.19 -12.37
CA ASP A 21 10.72 3.42 -11.85
C ASP A 21 11.78 3.09 -10.80
N LEU A 22 12.94 3.74 -10.89
CA LEU A 22 14.09 3.43 -10.04
C LEU A 22 13.83 3.83 -8.58
N GLU A 23 13.03 4.89 -8.38
CA GLU A 23 12.57 5.32 -7.06
C GLU A 23 11.65 4.27 -6.43
N GLU A 24 10.75 3.67 -7.20
CA GLU A 24 9.91 2.55 -6.76
C GLU A 24 10.75 1.31 -6.43
N CYS A 25 11.79 1.00 -7.22
CA CYS A 25 12.72 -0.09 -6.90
C CYS A 25 13.42 0.12 -5.55
N TYR A 26 13.90 1.34 -5.30
CA TYR A 26 14.51 1.72 -4.01
C TYR A 26 13.50 1.62 -2.86
N ALA A 27 12.29 2.15 -3.04
CA ALA A 27 11.20 2.08 -2.07
C ALA A 27 10.91 0.64 -1.66
N TYR A 28 10.79 -0.22 -2.66
CA TYR A 28 10.49 -1.62 -2.46
C TYR A 28 11.61 -2.34 -1.67
N GLY A 29 12.88 -2.06 -1.98
CA GLY A 29 14.02 -2.58 -1.21
C GLY A 29 13.99 -2.15 0.25
N TYR A 30 13.71 -0.86 0.50
CA TYR A 30 13.60 -0.29 1.84
C TYR A 30 12.49 -0.94 2.66
N GLU A 31 11.31 -1.15 2.07
CA GLU A 31 10.20 -1.84 2.72
C GLU A 31 10.52 -3.32 2.99
N CYS A 32 11.18 -4.00 2.05
CA CYS A 32 11.62 -5.38 2.24
C CYS A 32 12.56 -5.54 3.44
N ALA A 33 13.54 -4.63 3.60
CA ALA A 33 14.43 -4.64 4.75
C ALA A 33 13.68 -4.41 6.07
N LYS A 34 12.72 -3.47 6.09
CA LYS A 34 11.87 -3.23 7.27
C LYS A 34 10.95 -4.40 7.59
N ALA A 35 10.59 -5.19 6.60
CA ALA A 35 9.82 -6.42 6.76
C ALA A 35 10.68 -7.66 7.09
N GLU A 36 11.98 -7.47 7.33
CA GLU A 36 12.95 -8.54 7.62
C GLU A 36 13.06 -9.59 6.49
N ILE A 37 12.80 -9.16 5.24
CA ILE A 37 13.01 -9.99 4.05
C ILE A 37 14.49 -10.02 3.71
N SER A 38 14.99 -11.20 3.33
CA SER A 38 16.41 -11.42 3.01
C SER A 38 16.87 -10.58 1.82
N GLU A 39 18.14 -10.15 1.87
CA GLU A 39 18.80 -9.41 0.79
C GLU A 39 18.76 -10.17 -0.55
N GLU A 40 18.85 -11.50 -0.48
CA GLU A 40 18.90 -12.40 -1.64
C GLU A 40 17.54 -12.56 -2.34
N GLU A 41 16.45 -12.04 -1.75
CA GLU A 41 15.12 -12.05 -2.38
C GLU A 41 14.89 -10.86 -3.32
N ASN A 42 15.96 -10.14 -3.69
CA ASN A 42 15.91 -9.11 -4.72
C ASN A 42 15.35 -9.71 -6.04
N PRO A 43 14.20 -9.21 -6.55
CA PRO A 43 13.57 -9.78 -7.74
C PRO A 43 14.27 -9.35 -9.05
N TYR A 44 15.16 -8.37 -9.00
CA TYR A 44 15.81 -7.80 -10.17
C TYR A 44 17.07 -8.59 -10.55
N SER A 45 17.42 -8.55 -11.84
CA SER A 45 18.60 -9.25 -12.32
C SER A 45 19.89 -8.54 -11.92
N ILE A 46 20.90 -9.30 -11.50
CA ILE A 46 22.22 -8.77 -11.13
C ILE A 46 22.82 -7.96 -12.30
N ASN A 47 23.42 -6.80 -12.00
CA ASN A 47 23.95 -5.78 -12.95
C ASN A 47 22.90 -4.90 -13.65
N THR A 48 21.66 -4.90 -13.20
CA THR A 48 20.65 -3.92 -13.66
C THR A 48 20.62 -2.70 -12.74
N ALA A 49 20.11 -1.56 -13.23
CA ALA A 49 20.03 -0.35 -12.41
C ALA A 49 19.04 -0.54 -11.26
N GLU A 50 17.95 -1.25 -11.54
CA GLU A 50 16.87 -1.65 -10.66
C GLU A 50 17.40 -2.50 -9.49
N TYR A 51 18.26 -3.49 -9.81
CA TYR A 51 18.92 -4.31 -8.79
C TYR A 51 19.71 -3.45 -7.81
N ASN A 52 20.53 -2.54 -8.33
CA ASN A 52 21.34 -1.66 -7.49
C ASN A 52 20.46 -0.74 -6.64
N GLN A 53 19.41 -0.14 -7.20
CA GLN A 53 18.53 0.76 -6.46
C GLN A 53 17.76 0.04 -5.35
N TRP A 54 17.25 -1.15 -5.63
CA TRP A 54 16.65 -2.01 -4.61
C TRP A 54 17.66 -2.35 -3.51
N GLN A 55 18.90 -2.66 -3.88
CA GLN A 55 19.98 -2.98 -2.94
C GLN A 55 20.26 -1.82 -1.98
N GLU A 56 20.42 -0.61 -2.52
CA GLU A 56 20.64 0.60 -1.74
C GLU A 56 19.46 0.89 -0.79
N GLY A 57 18.22 0.71 -1.28
CA GLY A 57 17.02 0.84 -0.46
C GLY A 57 17.00 -0.16 0.69
N TRP A 58 17.32 -1.42 0.41
CA TRP A 58 17.36 -2.49 1.42
C TRP A 58 18.39 -2.18 2.51
N TRP A 59 19.61 -1.77 2.16
CA TRP A 59 20.63 -1.40 3.14
C TRP A 59 20.20 -0.19 3.99
N ALA A 60 19.61 0.84 3.37
CA ALA A 60 19.09 1.99 4.10
C ALA A 60 17.99 1.58 5.10
N GLY A 61 17.07 0.68 4.70
CA GLY A 61 16.03 0.16 5.57
C GLY A 61 16.57 -0.72 6.71
N PHE A 62 17.57 -1.55 6.41
CA PHE A 62 18.22 -2.44 7.37
C PHE A 62 18.97 -1.65 8.45
N TYR A 63 19.65 -0.57 8.07
CA TYR A 63 20.33 0.33 9.02
C TYR A 63 19.40 1.35 9.69
N GLY A 64 18.11 1.39 9.30
CA GLY A 64 17.13 2.31 9.86
C GLY A 64 17.39 3.77 9.48
N GLU A 65 18.03 4.00 8.33
CA GLU A 65 18.25 5.33 7.79
C GLU A 65 16.92 5.94 7.31
N GLU A 66 16.86 7.27 7.27
CA GLU A 66 15.72 7.97 6.67
C GLU A 66 15.72 7.70 5.16
N PRO A 67 14.56 7.33 4.56
CA PRO A 67 14.53 6.99 3.15
C PRO A 67 14.89 8.20 2.29
N LEU A 68 15.66 7.96 1.23
CA LEU A 68 16.13 9.02 0.33
C LEU A 68 14.97 9.75 -0.38
N PHE A 69 13.86 9.03 -0.59
CA PHE A 69 12.66 9.52 -1.22
C PHE A 69 11.48 9.50 -0.26
N SER A 70 10.60 10.48 -0.38
CA SER A 70 9.36 10.53 0.39
C SER A 70 8.37 9.60 -0.29
N PHE A 71 8.39 8.31 0.08
CA PHE A 71 7.33 7.39 -0.30
C PHE A 71 6.05 7.97 0.28
N GLY A 72 5.07 8.26 -0.58
CA GLY A 72 3.84 8.97 -0.22
C GLY A 72 3.03 8.24 0.84
N ALA A 73 3.49 8.24 2.09
CA ALA A 73 2.62 8.44 3.21
C ALA A 73 2.00 9.81 2.96
N SER A 74 0.70 9.80 2.67
CA SER A 74 -0.17 10.89 3.08
C SER A 74 -0.06 11.01 4.59
N ASP A 75 1.08 11.50 5.08
CA ASP A 75 1.29 11.88 6.45
C ASP A 75 0.27 12.97 6.68
N SER A 76 -0.75 12.59 7.43
CA SER A 76 -1.77 13.48 7.96
C SER A 76 -1.11 14.40 8.99
N LYS A 77 -0.16 15.23 8.54
CA LYS A 77 0.30 16.40 9.26
C LYS A 77 -0.58 17.54 8.79
N GLU A 78 -1.64 17.78 9.55
CA GLU A 78 -2.14 19.13 9.71
C GLU A 78 -0.95 20.01 10.11
N GLU A 79 -0.37 20.74 9.17
CA GLU A 79 0.34 21.97 9.49
C GLU A 79 0.27 22.95 8.31
N SER A 80 -0.23 24.12 8.68
CA SER A 80 -0.58 25.30 7.90
C SER A 80 0.54 25.92 7.05
N LYS A 81 0.11 26.59 5.96
CA LYS A 81 0.80 27.57 5.07
C LYS A 81 1.62 26.89 3.96
N GLU A 82 1.52 27.23 2.68
CA GLU A 82 0.98 28.38 1.95
C GLU A 82 0.65 27.93 0.52
N SER A 83 -0.32 28.60 -0.10
CA SER A 83 -0.90 28.28 -1.41
C SER A 83 0.12 28.22 -2.56
N ILE A 84 0.30 27.03 -3.13
CA ILE A 84 0.60 26.90 -4.57
C ILE A 84 -0.68 26.36 -5.21
N ALA A 85 -1.30 27.17 -6.06
CA ALA A 85 -2.45 26.77 -6.85
C ALA A 85 -2.02 25.70 -7.86
N ALA A 86 -1.90 24.46 -7.40
CA ALA A 86 -1.80 23.29 -8.23
C ALA A 86 -3.18 23.07 -8.86
N GLY A 87 -3.29 23.28 -10.17
CA GLY A 87 -4.49 22.92 -10.90
C GLY A 87 -4.82 21.46 -10.62
N SER A 88 -6.06 21.20 -10.21
CA SER A 88 -6.58 19.86 -9.97
C SER A 88 -6.24 18.96 -11.14
N ALA A 89 -5.48 17.89 -10.88
CA ALA A 89 -5.12 16.93 -11.90
C ALA A 89 -6.38 16.15 -12.32
N ALA A 90 -6.50 15.77 -13.59
CA ALA A 90 -7.70 15.08 -14.08
C ALA A 90 -7.96 13.70 -13.41
N ASN A 91 -6.97 13.16 -12.72
CA ASN A 91 -7.04 11.90 -11.95
C ASN A 91 -7.35 12.11 -10.46
N ASP A 92 -7.58 13.33 -10.00
CA ASP A 92 -7.82 13.69 -8.59
C ASP A 92 -9.25 13.28 -8.12
N GLN A 93 -9.81 12.24 -8.74
CA GLN A 93 -11.13 11.71 -8.39
C GLN A 93 -11.01 11.01 -7.04
N THR A 94 -11.48 11.69 -6.00
CA THR A 94 -11.58 11.16 -4.65
C THR A 94 -12.39 9.87 -4.66
N TYR A 95 -11.76 8.75 -4.28
CA TYR A 95 -12.45 7.48 -4.12
C TYR A 95 -13.45 7.60 -2.96
N HIS A 96 -14.74 7.67 -3.28
CA HIS A 96 -15.79 7.57 -2.27
C HIS A 96 -16.04 6.10 -1.97
N PRO A 97 -15.70 5.58 -0.77
CA PRO A 97 -16.02 4.20 -0.44
C PRO A 97 -17.54 4.09 -0.27
N LEU A 98 -18.20 3.44 -1.22
CA LEU A 98 -19.66 3.46 -1.37
C LEU A 98 -20.46 2.79 -0.24
N TYR A 99 -19.86 2.13 0.76
CA TYR A 99 -20.62 1.28 1.69
C TYR A 99 -20.06 1.14 3.12
N THR A 100 -19.35 2.14 3.66
CA THR A 100 -18.70 1.99 4.98
C THR A 100 -19.66 2.10 6.16
N GLY A 101 -20.75 2.88 6.12
CA GLY A 101 -21.55 3.17 7.32
C GLY A 101 -22.43 2.01 7.82
N PHE A 102 -23.28 1.46 6.97
CA PHE A 102 -24.31 0.50 7.39
C PHE A 102 -23.75 -0.91 7.63
N ILE A 103 -22.87 -1.38 6.74
CA ILE A 103 -22.29 -2.72 6.83
C ILE A 103 -21.39 -2.85 8.07
N THR A 104 -20.57 -1.84 8.37
CA THR A 104 -19.72 -1.84 9.58
C THR A 104 -20.55 -1.80 10.87
N SER A 105 -21.65 -1.05 10.88
CA SER A 105 -22.58 -1.00 12.03
C SER A 105 -23.24 -2.35 12.28
N LEU A 106 -23.68 -3.06 11.24
CA LEU A 106 -24.24 -4.41 11.34
C LEU A 106 -23.21 -5.43 11.84
N LEU A 107 -21.99 -5.43 11.29
CA LEU A 107 -20.90 -6.30 11.72
C LEU A 107 -20.56 -6.08 13.19
N ARG A 108 -20.55 -4.83 13.66
CA ARG A 108 -20.25 -4.48 15.05
C ARG A 108 -21.33 -4.98 16.02
N ILE A 109 -22.60 -4.76 15.70
CA ILE A 109 -23.71 -5.20 16.55
C ILE A 109 -23.82 -6.72 16.55
N GLY A 110 -23.74 -7.35 15.38
CA GLY A 110 -23.80 -8.81 15.24
C GLY A 110 -22.65 -9.52 15.95
N GLY A 111 -21.43 -9.00 15.83
CA GLY A 111 -20.26 -9.55 16.51
C GLY A 111 -20.37 -9.49 18.04
N ALA A 112 -20.86 -8.36 18.59
CA ALA A 112 -21.07 -8.22 20.03
C ALA A 112 -22.13 -9.21 20.55
N LEU A 113 -23.25 -9.36 19.84
CA LEU A 113 -24.31 -10.31 20.20
C LEU A 113 -23.82 -11.76 20.20
N ALA A 114 -23.09 -12.16 19.15
CA ALA A 114 -22.54 -13.51 19.04
C ALA A 114 -21.59 -13.84 20.21
N ALA A 115 -20.69 -12.91 20.58
CA ALA A 115 -19.78 -13.09 21.71
C ALA A 115 -20.54 -13.25 23.04
N THR A 116 -21.56 -12.41 23.29
CA THR A 116 -22.37 -12.49 24.51
C THR A 116 -23.17 -13.79 24.61
N ALA A 117 -23.70 -14.28 23.49
CA ALA A 117 -24.45 -15.55 23.46
C ALA A 117 -23.54 -16.75 23.75
N VAL A 118 -22.32 -16.78 23.20
CA VAL A 118 -21.35 -17.87 23.43
C VAL A 118 -20.91 -17.90 24.90
N VAL A 119 -20.57 -16.75 25.47
CA VAL A 119 -20.16 -16.67 26.89
C VAL A 119 -21.34 -16.98 27.82
N GLY A 120 -22.54 -16.47 27.51
CA GLY A 120 -23.75 -16.78 28.28
C GLY A 120 -24.08 -18.28 28.27
N TYR A 121 -23.94 -18.94 27.12
CA TYR A 121 -24.12 -20.38 27.01
C TYR A 121 -23.12 -21.15 27.89
N GLN A 122 -21.84 -20.78 27.86
CA GLN A 122 -20.81 -21.43 28.70
C GLN A 122 -21.09 -21.28 30.20
N VAL A 123 -21.63 -20.14 30.64
CA VAL A 123 -21.96 -19.92 32.07
C VAL A 123 -23.17 -20.74 32.49
N ILE A 124 -24.18 -20.88 31.63
CA ILE A 124 -25.37 -21.72 31.92
C ILE A 124 -24.99 -23.20 31.99
N ASP A 125 -24.17 -23.67 31.05
CA ASP A 125 -23.69 -25.06 30.99
C ASP A 125 -22.77 -25.42 32.17
N LEU A 126 -22.09 -24.44 32.78
CA LEU A 126 -21.24 -24.65 33.97
C LEU A 126 -22.03 -24.78 35.29
N VAL A 127 -23.28 -24.30 35.32
CA VAL A 127 -24.15 -24.32 36.50
C VAL A 127 -25.15 -25.48 36.50
N ALA A 128 -25.46 -26.02 35.31
CA ALA A 128 -26.28 -27.22 35.12
C ALA A 128 -25.49 -28.51 35.42
#